data_AF-A0A445BRZ0-F1
#
_entry.id   AF-A0A445BRZ0-F1
#
_cell.length_a   1.000
_cell.length_b   1.000
_cell.length_c   1.000
_cell.angle_alpha   90.00
_cell.angle_beta   90.00
_cell.angle_gamma   90.00
#
_symmetry.space_group_name_H-M   'P 1'
#
loop_
_entity.id
_entity.type
_entity.pdbx_description
1 polymer ?
#
loop_
_entity_poly.entity_id
_entity_poly.type
_entity_poly.pdbx_seq_one_letter_code
_entity_poly.pdbx_strand_id
1 'polypeptide(L)'
;MASTQFLCSSHLFPSSRSSFRSSHLPRFKPYGSSNFHSKLHCQRPHLVRAMVSDSNTSRKQVEIEYDPEGRINKLADEVDKDAPFSRLTLFSPCKINIFLRITNKREDGYHDLASLFHVISLGDIIKFSLSPSKTTDRLSTNVSGVPLDDRNLIIKALNLYRKKTGSDKFFWIHLDKRVPTGAGLGGGSSNAATALWAANQFSGCLATEEELQEWSSEIGSDIPFFFSQGAAYCSGRGEIVQNIAPPLSLDIPMVLIKPQEACSTAEVYKRLRLDQTSNVDPLTLLENIKRNGISQDVCINDLEIPAFEVLPSLKRLKQRIIAASRGEHDAVFMSGSGSTIVGVGSADPPQFKKKKKKKKRRRRRRRMTLFHFFNCAILTFGPHAVYYSATPLSEYDTLGTSIKAAVVYLATALVKLICLATFLKVSESDSFDPYQELLKALIGFIDVAGLYFALAQLTHRNISQNHKFQAVGLGWAFADSVLHRLAPLWVGARGLEFTWDYILQGLEANANLVLSISLAALGSLMWLRKNKPKTLIPIIYVCAGIVATMPSITSYLRRGLGWHFPKIVGFELFTSLVMAFISWQLFSACQRPSL
;
A
#
# COMPACT_ATOMS: atom_id res chain seq x y z
N MET A 1 -35.08 -12.39 -13.54
CA MET A 1 -33.62 -12.64 -13.55
C MET A 1 -32.95 -12.45 -12.19
N ALA A 2 -32.00 -13.33 -11.80
CA ALA A 2 -31.33 -13.25 -10.50
C ALA A 2 -30.48 -11.96 -10.31
N SER A 3 -30.12 -11.30 -11.42
CA SER A 3 -29.44 -10.01 -11.43
C SER A 3 -30.33 -8.83 -11.01
N THR A 4 -31.65 -8.90 -11.25
CA THR A 4 -32.57 -7.77 -10.98
C THR A 4 -32.91 -7.63 -9.50
N GLN A 5 -32.88 -8.72 -8.73
CA GLN A 5 -33.13 -8.67 -7.28
C GLN A 5 -32.03 -7.90 -6.52
N PHE A 6 -30.76 -7.95 -6.97
CA PHE A 6 -29.68 -7.19 -6.34
C PHE A 6 -29.74 -5.69 -6.64
N LEU A 7 -30.25 -5.30 -7.82
CA LEU A 7 -30.40 -3.89 -8.19
C LEU A 7 -31.46 -3.15 -7.36
N CYS A 8 -32.44 -3.86 -6.79
CA CYS A 8 -33.48 -3.26 -5.95
C CYS A 8 -33.07 -3.04 -4.48
N SER A 9 -31.91 -3.55 -4.04
CA SER A 9 -31.49 -3.48 -2.62
C SER A 9 -30.39 -2.46 -2.32
N SER A 10 -29.89 -1.74 -3.34
CA SER A 10 -28.88 -0.69 -3.17
C SER A 10 -29.43 0.66 -3.64
N HIS A 11 -29.59 1.59 -2.69
CA HIS A 11 -30.01 3.00 -2.82
C HIS A 11 -31.51 3.33 -2.65
N LEU A 12 -31.98 3.26 -1.40
CA LEU A 12 -32.89 4.27 -0.85
C LEU A 12 -32.18 4.95 0.32
N PHE A 13 -31.54 6.09 0.06
CA PHE A 13 -31.12 6.99 1.14
C PHE A 13 -32.38 7.58 1.79
N PRO A 14 -32.57 7.46 3.11
CA PRO A 14 -33.67 8.14 3.78
C PRO A 14 -33.32 9.63 3.86
N SER A 15 -34.13 10.48 3.23
CA SER A 15 -34.03 11.93 3.41
C SER A 15 -34.38 12.27 4.86
N SER A 16 -33.44 12.95 5.50
CA SER A 16 -33.52 13.43 6.86
C SER A 16 -34.74 14.33 7.06
N ARG A 17 -35.60 13.95 8.00
CA ARG A 17 -36.60 14.83 8.61
C ARG A 17 -35.87 15.95 9.36
N SER A 18 -36.01 17.18 8.91
CA SER A 18 -35.82 18.37 9.75
C SER A 18 -37.14 19.13 9.85
N SER A 19 -37.65 19.16 11.06
CA SER A 19 -38.79 19.93 11.54
C SER A 19 -38.61 21.44 11.35
N PHE A 20 -39.52 22.09 10.66
CA PHE A 20 -39.90 23.48 10.95
C PHE A 20 -41.41 23.65 10.78
N ARG A 21 -42.04 24.24 11.80
CA ARG A 21 -43.47 24.52 11.96
C ARG A 21 -43.87 25.82 11.25
N SER A 22 -45.13 25.83 10.79
CA SER A 22 -46.01 27.00 10.56
C SER A 22 -45.59 27.92 9.39
N SER A 23 -46.44 28.38 8.48
CA SER A 23 -47.82 28.84 8.65
C SER A 23 -48.47 29.16 7.27
N HIS A 24 -49.81 29.06 7.22
CA HIS A 24 -50.75 29.72 6.29
C HIS A 24 -50.86 29.30 4.79
N LEU A 25 -52.01 28.65 4.52
CA LEU A 25 -52.91 28.63 3.34
C LEU A 25 -52.95 29.91 2.46
N PRO A 26 -53.62 29.94 1.27
CA PRO A 26 -54.25 28.85 0.48
C PRO A 26 -54.05 28.91 -1.06
N ARG A 27 -54.54 27.85 -1.74
CA ARG A 27 -55.18 27.75 -3.08
C ARG A 27 -54.86 28.82 -4.14
N PHE A 28 -54.49 28.38 -5.35
CA PHE A 28 -55.36 28.41 -6.53
C PHE A 28 -54.80 27.51 -7.64
N LYS A 29 -55.71 26.93 -8.42
CA LYS A 29 -55.51 25.99 -9.52
C LYS A 29 -55.92 26.71 -10.83
N PRO A 30 -55.86 26.04 -11.99
CA PRO A 30 -54.87 26.21 -13.06
C PRO A 30 -55.47 26.92 -14.28
N TYR A 31 -54.73 26.95 -15.40
CA TYR A 31 -55.08 27.19 -16.81
C TYR A 31 -53.95 28.04 -17.39
N GLY A 32 -53.33 27.77 -18.53
CA GLY A 32 -53.59 26.87 -19.64
C GLY A 32 -52.65 27.34 -20.75
N SER A 33 -52.34 26.44 -21.69
CA SER A 33 -52.10 26.66 -23.14
C SER A 33 -51.41 27.96 -23.59
N SER A 34 -50.43 27.99 -24.48
CA SER A 34 -50.15 27.13 -25.62
C SER A 34 -48.99 27.75 -26.41
N ASN A 35 -48.26 26.87 -27.11
CA ASN A 35 -47.70 27.02 -28.46
C ASN A 35 -47.51 28.44 -29.03
N PHE A 36 -46.31 28.77 -29.51
CA PHE A 36 -45.96 28.53 -30.92
C PHE A 36 -44.50 28.92 -31.23
N HIS A 37 -44.00 28.24 -32.26
CA HIS A 37 -42.74 28.38 -32.97
C HIS A 37 -42.21 29.81 -33.16
N SER A 38 -40.87 29.94 -33.14
CA SER A 38 -40.14 30.42 -34.32
C SER A 38 -38.66 30.04 -34.23
N LYS A 39 -38.17 29.45 -35.33
CA LYS A 39 -36.74 29.27 -35.60
C LYS A 39 -36.14 30.64 -35.91
N LEU A 40 -34.98 30.95 -35.32
CA LEU A 40 -34.02 31.86 -35.93
C LEU A 40 -32.59 31.44 -35.62
N HIS A 41 -31.78 31.63 -36.64
CA HIS A 41 -30.45 31.09 -36.85
C HIS A 41 -29.39 32.00 -36.20
N CYS A 42 -28.26 31.37 -35.87
CA CYS A 42 -26.92 31.96 -35.81
C CYS A 42 -26.61 32.91 -34.64
N GLN A 43 -25.70 32.48 -33.76
CA GLN A 43 -24.33 32.99 -33.63
C GLN A 43 -23.78 32.61 -32.25
N ARG A 44 -22.55 32.06 -32.22
CA ARG A 44 -21.76 32.00 -30.98
C ARG A 44 -21.54 33.42 -30.47
N PRO A 45 -21.49 33.58 -29.14
CA PRO A 45 -20.36 34.32 -28.61
C PRO A 45 -19.69 33.59 -27.44
N HIS A 46 -18.37 33.73 -27.40
CA HIS A 46 -17.61 33.71 -26.16
C HIS A 46 -18.23 34.71 -25.18
N LEU A 47 -18.44 34.30 -23.93
CA LEU A 47 -18.55 35.27 -22.85
C LEU A 47 -17.82 34.78 -21.60
N VAL A 48 -16.71 35.49 -21.35
CA VAL A 48 -16.06 35.69 -20.05
C VAL A 48 -17.10 36.22 -19.05
N ARG A 49 -17.09 35.69 -17.82
CA ARG A 49 -17.64 36.41 -16.67
C ARG A 49 -16.58 36.48 -15.58
N ALA A 50 -16.00 37.67 -15.45
CA ALA A 50 -15.20 38.07 -14.32
C ALA A 50 -16.13 38.40 -13.14
N MET A 51 -15.74 37.98 -11.93
CA MET A 51 -16.12 38.66 -10.70
C MET A 51 -14.82 39.04 -9.99
N VAL A 52 -14.71 40.34 -9.69
CA VAL A 52 -13.61 40.96 -8.97
C VAL A 52 -13.91 40.93 -7.48
N SER A 53 -12.94 40.52 -6.68
CA SER A 53 -12.76 40.99 -5.31
C SER A 53 -11.25 41.11 -5.05
N ASP A 54 -10.81 42.33 -4.74
CA ASP A 54 -9.42 42.75 -4.57
C ASP A 54 -8.72 42.10 -3.37
N SER A 55 -7.46 41.66 -3.56
CA SER A 55 -6.24 42.25 -2.96
C SER A 55 -5.03 41.28 -2.98
N ASN A 56 -3.94 41.79 -3.58
CA ASN A 56 -2.54 41.31 -3.72
C ASN A 56 -1.97 40.48 -2.56
N THR A 57 -1.04 39.51 -2.66
CA THR A 57 -0.18 38.87 -3.69
C THR A 57 0.44 37.65 -2.95
N SER A 58 0.54 36.42 -3.46
CA SER A 58 1.71 35.94 -4.21
C SER A 58 1.65 34.40 -4.42
N ARG A 59 1.86 33.97 -5.67
CA ARG A 59 2.25 32.63 -6.19
C ARG A 59 1.50 31.38 -5.68
N LYS A 60 0.55 30.88 -6.46
CA LYS A 60 0.14 29.45 -6.45
C LYS A 60 0.81 28.71 -7.62
N GLN A 61 1.58 27.68 -7.30
CA GLN A 61 2.07 26.69 -8.26
C GLN A 61 0.86 25.96 -8.88
N VAL A 62 0.84 25.90 -10.21
CA VAL A 62 -0.08 25.04 -10.96
C VAL A 62 0.62 23.70 -11.11
N GLU A 63 0.20 22.70 -10.34
CA GLU A 63 0.57 21.31 -10.56
C GLU A 63 -0.48 20.72 -11.52
N ILE A 64 -0.06 20.44 -12.76
CA ILE A 64 -0.91 19.83 -13.77
C ILE A 64 -0.81 18.32 -13.57
N GLU A 65 -1.76 17.76 -12.83
CA GLU A 65 -1.95 16.31 -12.78
C GLU A 65 -2.81 15.90 -13.98
N TYR A 66 -2.22 15.09 -14.87
CA TYR A 66 -2.87 14.55 -16.06
C TYR A 66 -3.71 13.34 -15.66
N ASP A 67 -5.02 13.54 -15.50
CA ASP A 67 -6.00 12.46 -15.32
C ASP A 67 -6.73 12.16 -16.66
N PRO A 68 -6.41 11.04 -17.34
CA PRO A 68 -7.08 10.65 -18.58
C PRO A 68 -8.50 10.08 -18.37
N GLU A 69 -8.93 9.77 -17.14
CA GLU A 69 -10.21 9.08 -16.88
C GLU A 69 -11.37 10.05 -16.61
N GLY A 70 -11.11 11.26 -16.11
CA GLY A 70 -12.14 12.25 -15.75
C GLY A 70 -12.92 12.87 -16.92
N ARG A 71 -12.38 12.86 -18.15
CA ARG A 71 -12.98 13.56 -19.30
C ARG A 71 -14.09 12.77 -20.01
N ILE A 72 -14.08 11.44 -19.89
CA ILE A 72 -15.03 10.55 -20.58
C ILE A 72 -16.38 10.51 -19.85
N ASN A 73 -16.40 10.62 -18.52
CA ASN A 73 -17.64 10.55 -17.75
C ASN A 73 -18.42 11.87 -17.77
N LYS A 74 -17.75 13.02 -17.74
CA LYS A 74 -18.42 14.34 -17.75
C LYS A 74 -19.13 14.67 -19.08
N LEU A 75 -18.59 14.21 -20.21
CA LEU A 75 -19.25 14.36 -21.51
C LEU A 75 -20.37 13.34 -21.73
N ALA A 76 -20.37 12.24 -20.99
CA ALA A 76 -21.42 11.22 -21.07
C ALA A 76 -22.69 11.62 -20.28
N ASP A 77 -22.52 12.32 -19.15
CA ASP A 77 -23.64 12.70 -18.28
C ASP A 77 -24.40 13.96 -18.75
N GLU A 78 -23.82 14.77 -19.64
CA GLU A 78 -24.48 15.97 -20.21
C GLU A 78 -25.31 15.69 -21.46
N VAL A 79 -25.21 14.51 -22.09
CA VAL A 79 -25.81 14.24 -23.41
C VAL A 79 -27.13 13.45 -23.39
N ASP A 80 -27.41 12.62 -22.37
CA ASP A 80 -28.52 11.65 -22.45
C ASP A 80 -29.59 11.83 -21.35
N LYS A 81 -30.40 12.90 -21.43
CA LYS A 81 -31.70 12.94 -20.71
C LYS A 81 -32.89 12.48 -21.56
N ASP A 82 -32.75 12.41 -22.89
CA ASP A 82 -33.87 12.13 -23.81
C ASP A 82 -33.55 11.08 -24.90
N ALA A 83 -32.47 10.29 -24.81
CA ALA A 83 -32.14 9.27 -25.81
C ALA A 83 -32.70 7.87 -25.47
N PRO A 84 -33.21 7.11 -26.46
CA PRO A 84 -33.57 5.71 -26.27
C PRO A 84 -32.31 4.88 -25.98
N PHE A 85 -32.36 4.02 -24.94
CA PHE A 85 -31.33 3.11 -24.43
C PHE A 85 -30.07 2.95 -25.33
N SER A 86 -29.12 3.89 -25.23
CA SER A 86 -27.88 3.86 -26.01
C SER A 86 -26.85 2.90 -25.38
N ARG A 87 -26.93 2.69 -24.07
CA ARG A 87 -25.99 1.90 -23.27
C ARG A 87 -26.66 1.34 -22.01
N LEU A 88 -26.27 0.13 -21.61
CA LEU A 88 -26.61 -0.53 -20.35
C LEU A 88 -25.34 -0.78 -19.53
N THR A 89 -25.45 -0.64 -18.21
CA THR A 89 -24.44 -1.14 -17.26
C THR A 89 -25.12 -2.15 -16.36
N LEU A 90 -24.70 -3.41 -16.43
CA LEU A 90 -25.38 -4.54 -15.83
C LEU A 90 -24.48 -5.25 -14.83
N PHE A 91 -25.05 -5.63 -13.69
CA PHE A 91 -24.39 -6.49 -12.71
C PHE A 91 -24.58 -7.97 -13.08
N SER A 92 -23.50 -8.73 -13.06
CA SER A 92 -23.44 -10.14 -13.41
C SER A 92 -23.02 -10.95 -12.17
N PRO A 93 -23.98 -11.46 -11.36
CA PRO A 93 -23.71 -12.05 -10.05
C PRO A 93 -22.97 -13.41 -10.17
N CYS A 94 -22.25 -13.81 -9.14
CA CYS A 94 -21.77 -15.18 -9.01
C CYS A 94 -22.80 -16.09 -8.36
N LYS A 95 -22.50 -17.39 -8.40
CA LYS A 95 -23.20 -18.39 -7.61
C LYS A 95 -22.25 -19.17 -6.71
N ILE A 96 -22.84 -19.79 -5.70
CA ILE A 96 -22.24 -20.87 -4.93
C ILE A 96 -23.10 -22.12 -5.01
N ASN A 97 -22.48 -23.27 -4.76
CA ASN A 97 -23.16 -24.54 -4.62
C ASN A 97 -23.29 -24.86 -3.13
N ILE A 98 -24.45 -24.64 -2.51
CA ILE A 98 -24.65 -24.94 -1.08
C ILE A 98 -24.43 -26.42 -0.82
N PHE A 99 -25.01 -27.26 -1.68
CA PHE A 99 -24.59 -28.65 -1.87
C PHE A 99 -24.42 -28.96 -3.34
N LEU A 100 -23.61 -29.95 -3.67
CA LEU A 100 -23.40 -30.50 -5.01
C LEU A 100 -23.23 -32.01 -4.88
N ARG A 101 -24.22 -32.74 -5.38
CA ARG A 101 -24.26 -34.19 -5.36
C ARG A 101 -24.14 -34.71 -6.78
N ILE A 102 -23.30 -35.71 -7.01
CA ILE A 102 -23.22 -36.42 -8.29
C ILE A 102 -24.01 -37.71 -8.14
N THR A 103 -25.09 -37.84 -8.92
CA THR A 103 -26.03 -38.95 -8.79
C THR A 103 -25.66 -40.11 -9.70
N ASN A 104 -25.28 -39.84 -10.95
CA ASN A 104 -24.93 -40.87 -11.94
C ASN A 104 -23.89 -40.36 -12.94
N LYS A 105 -23.22 -41.30 -13.61
CA LYS A 105 -22.41 -41.01 -14.81
C LYS A 105 -23.22 -41.35 -16.05
N ARG A 106 -23.24 -40.43 -17.02
CA ARG A 106 -24.01 -40.55 -18.25
C ARG A 106 -23.17 -41.18 -19.37
N GLU A 107 -23.87 -41.71 -20.38
CA GLU A 107 -23.24 -42.26 -21.59
C GLU A 107 -22.59 -41.18 -22.47
N ASP A 108 -23.09 -39.94 -22.42
CA ASP A 108 -22.57 -38.77 -23.15
C ASP A 108 -21.26 -38.20 -22.57
N GLY A 109 -20.69 -38.85 -21.55
CA GLY A 109 -19.45 -38.43 -20.89
C GLY A 109 -19.62 -37.36 -19.80
N TYR A 110 -20.85 -36.89 -19.57
CA TYR A 110 -21.17 -36.00 -18.45
C TYR A 110 -21.61 -36.80 -17.20
N HIS A 111 -21.97 -36.07 -16.15
CA HIS A 111 -22.53 -36.62 -14.93
C HIS A 111 -23.86 -35.95 -14.64
N ASP A 112 -24.83 -36.73 -14.19
CA ASP A 112 -26.03 -36.17 -13.57
C ASP A 112 -25.67 -35.69 -12.17
N LEU A 113 -26.12 -34.50 -11.84
CA LEU A 113 -25.91 -33.83 -10.57
C LEU A 113 -27.24 -33.34 -10.01
N ALA A 114 -27.23 -33.10 -8.71
CA ALA A 114 -28.27 -32.42 -7.98
C ALA A 114 -27.61 -31.39 -7.04
N SER A 115 -28.01 -30.13 -7.13
CA SER A 115 -27.33 -29.06 -6.41
C SER A 115 -28.28 -27.91 -6.10
N LEU A 116 -28.16 -27.33 -4.90
CA LEU A 116 -28.78 -26.05 -4.59
C LEU A 116 -27.80 -24.93 -4.98
N PHE A 117 -28.14 -24.22 -6.06
CA PHE A 117 -27.41 -23.04 -6.49
C PHE A 117 -28.00 -21.82 -5.79
N HIS A 118 -27.12 -20.92 -5.36
CA HIS A 118 -27.51 -19.66 -4.72
C HIS A 118 -26.64 -18.53 -5.23
N VAL A 119 -27.24 -17.42 -5.65
CA VAL A 119 -26.49 -16.23 -6.06
C VAL A 119 -25.87 -15.51 -4.88
N ILE A 120 -24.78 -14.80 -5.11
CA ILE A 120 -24.11 -14.01 -4.07
C ILE A 120 -23.89 -12.58 -4.56
N SER A 121 -23.67 -11.66 -3.63
CA SER A 121 -23.43 -10.24 -3.90
C SER A 121 -22.09 -9.94 -4.59
N LEU A 122 -21.22 -10.94 -4.76
CA LEU A 122 -20.02 -10.83 -5.60
C LEU A 122 -20.40 -11.07 -7.06
N GLY A 123 -19.97 -10.18 -7.95
CA GLY A 123 -20.20 -10.32 -9.39
C GLY A 123 -19.29 -9.43 -10.23
N ASP A 124 -19.39 -9.58 -11.54
CA ASP A 124 -18.74 -8.73 -12.54
C ASP A 124 -19.67 -7.58 -12.94
N ILE A 125 -19.12 -6.54 -13.58
CA ILE A 125 -19.91 -5.47 -14.19
C ILE A 125 -19.71 -5.50 -15.71
N ILE A 126 -20.80 -5.48 -16.46
CA ILE A 126 -20.80 -5.50 -17.93
C ILE A 126 -21.39 -4.19 -18.44
N LYS A 127 -20.56 -3.41 -19.14
CA LYS A 127 -21.01 -2.26 -19.92
C LYS A 127 -21.31 -2.74 -21.33
N PHE A 128 -22.51 -2.44 -21.82
CA PHE A 128 -23.04 -3.00 -23.05
C PHE A 128 -23.69 -1.88 -23.88
N SER A 129 -23.37 -1.79 -25.16
CA SER A 129 -23.96 -0.81 -26.08
C SER A 129 -23.98 -1.35 -27.50
N LEU A 130 -24.79 -0.77 -28.37
CA LEU A 130 -24.72 -1.09 -29.80
C LEU A 130 -23.34 -0.76 -30.36
N SER A 131 -22.83 -1.66 -31.19
CA SER A 131 -21.58 -1.45 -31.91
C SER A 131 -21.82 -0.52 -33.09
N PRO A 132 -20.90 0.44 -33.36
CA PRO A 132 -20.89 1.15 -34.63
C PRO A 132 -20.62 0.21 -35.83
N SER A 133 -19.98 -0.94 -35.59
CA SER A 133 -19.75 -1.96 -36.61
C SER A 133 -20.96 -2.87 -36.71
N LYS A 134 -21.40 -3.14 -37.95
CA LYS A 134 -22.50 -4.08 -38.26
C LYS A 134 -22.02 -5.50 -38.59
N THR A 135 -20.77 -5.84 -38.27
CA THR A 135 -20.16 -7.11 -38.70
C THR A 135 -19.48 -7.88 -37.58
N THR A 136 -19.10 -7.23 -36.49
CA THR A 136 -18.43 -7.90 -35.36
C THR A 136 -18.75 -7.26 -34.03
N ASP A 137 -18.87 -8.10 -33.01
CA ASP A 137 -18.87 -7.67 -31.61
C ASP A 137 -17.45 -7.21 -31.23
N ARG A 138 -17.36 -6.25 -30.31
CA ARG A 138 -16.10 -5.79 -29.73
C ARG A 138 -16.11 -6.01 -28.22
N LEU A 139 -15.37 -7.00 -27.75
CA LEU A 139 -15.24 -7.30 -26.32
C LEU A 139 -13.90 -6.79 -25.77
N SER A 140 -13.94 -6.11 -24.64
CA SER A 140 -12.78 -5.67 -23.88
C SER A 140 -12.94 -6.00 -22.38
N THR A 141 -11.85 -6.01 -21.62
CA THR A 141 -11.86 -6.29 -20.19
C THR A 141 -10.65 -5.67 -19.49
N ASN A 142 -10.74 -5.47 -18.17
CA ASN A 142 -9.65 -4.97 -17.33
C ASN A 142 -8.64 -6.05 -16.89
N VAL A 143 -8.91 -7.34 -17.12
CA VAL A 143 -8.05 -8.45 -16.67
C VAL A 143 -7.40 -9.17 -17.85
N SER A 144 -6.08 -9.30 -17.85
CA SER A 144 -5.35 -10.08 -18.87
C SER A 144 -5.63 -11.58 -18.76
N GLY A 145 -5.63 -12.27 -19.89
CA GLY A 145 -5.82 -13.73 -19.96
C GLY A 145 -7.28 -14.20 -20.05
N VAL A 146 -8.26 -13.30 -19.98
CA VAL A 146 -9.64 -13.59 -20.39
C VAL A 146 -9.71 -13.55 -21.92
N PRO A 147 -10.16 -14.62 -22.61
CA PRO A 147 -10.29 -14.60 -24.06
C PRO A 147 -11.24 -13.48 -24.52
N LEU A 148 -10.92 -12.79 -25.61
CA LEU A 148 -11.75 -11.74 -26.20
C LEU A 148 -12.39 -12.17 -27.53
N ASP A 149 -12.21 -13.44 -27.89
CA ASP A 149 -12.66 -14.06 -29.14
C ASP A 149 -13.81 -15.05 -28.88
N ASP A 150 -14.15 -15.89 -29.86
CA ASP A 150 -15.22 -16.89 -29.80
C ASP A 150 -15.07 -17.94 -28.69
N ARG A 151 -13.92 -17.98 -28.00
CA ARG A 151 -13.75 -18.81 -26.80
C ARG A 151 -14.48 -18.21 -25.60
N ASN A 152 -14.75 -16.90 -25.60
CA ASN A 152 -15.47 -16.23 -24.52
C ASN A 152 -16.97 -16.55 -24.55
N LEU A 153 -17.54 -16.91 -23.40
CA LEU A 153 -18.96 -17.25 -23.29
C LEU A 153 -19.89 -16.08 -23.61
N ILE A 154 -19.46 -14.83 -23.42
CA ILE A 154 -20.20 -13.63 -23.86
C ILE A 154 -20.37 -13.66 -25.38
N ILE A 155 -19.28 -13.86 -26.13
CA ILE A 155 -19.34 -13.87 -27.60
C ILE A 155 -20.19 -15.06 -28.10
N LYS A 156 -20.05 -16.23 -27.47
CA LYS A 156 -20.91 -17.39 -27.77
C LYS A 156 -22.39 -17.11 -27.52
N ALA A 157 -22.73 -16.42 -26.43
CA ALA A 157 -24.08 -15.97 -26.13
C ALA A 157 -24.64 -15.06 -27.23
N LEU A 158 -23.89 -14.05 -27.65
CA LEU A 158 -24.34 -13.12 -28.70
C LEU A 158 -24.50 -13.82 -30.05
N ASN A 159 -23.58 -14.72 -30.41
CA ASN A 159 -23.67 -15.55 -31.61
C ASN A 159 -24.92 -16.44 -31.58
N LEU A 160 -25.19 -17.11 -30.45
CA LEU A 160 -26.39 -17.95 -30.30
C LEU A 160 -27.67 -17.12 -30.38
N TYR A 161 -27.71 -15.97 -29.70
CA TYR A 161 -28.87 -15.08 -29.72
C TYR A 161 -29.22 -14.63 -31.14
N ARG A 162 -28.22 -14.20 -31.92
CA ARG A 162 -28.42 -13.85 -33.34
C ARG A 162 -28.90 -15.03 -34.17
N LYS A 163 -28.32 -16.23 -33.95
CA LYS A 163 -28.74 -17.45 -34.65
C LYS A 163 -30.20 -17.81 -34.38
N LYS A 164 -30.69 -17.63 -33.15
CA LYS A 164 -32.06 -17.97 -32.76
C LYS A 164 -33.10 -16.92 -33.18
N THR A 165 -32.72 -15.64 -33.17
CA THR A 165 -33.65 -14.52 -33.40
C THR A 165 -33.58 -13.90 -34.79
N GLY A 166 -32.53 -14.19 -35.57
CA GLY A 166 -32.26 -13.50 -36.84
C GLY A 166 -31.79 -12.05 -36.67
N SER A 167 -31.46 -11.62 -35.45
CA SER A 167 -30.99 -10.25 -35.19
C SER A 167 -29.67 -9.96 -35.91
N ASP A 168 -29.59 -8.78 -36.52
CA ASP A 168 -28.40 -8.25 -37.20
C ASP A 168 -27.58 -7.28 -36.32
N LYS A 169 -27.89 -7.22 -35.02
CA LYS A 169 -27.25 -6.30 -34.07
C LYS A 169 -25.94 -6.87 -33.54
N PHE A 170 -24.94 -6.00 -33.50
CA PHE A 170 -23.63 -6.24 -32.91
C PHE A 170 -23.38 -5.25 -31.80
N PHE A 171 -22.50 -5.61 -30.87
CA PHE A 171 -22.36 -4.92 -29.61
C PHE A 171 -20.92 -4.56 -29.27
N TRP A 172 -20.76 -3.43 -28.61
CA TRP A 172 -19.54 -3.10 -27.87
C TRP A 172 -19.75 -3.49 -26.41
N ILE A 173 -18.84 -4.30 -25.89
CA ILE A 173 -18.91 -4.86 -24.54
C ILE A 173 -17.61 -4.56 -23.82
N HIS A 174 -17.73 -4.07 -22.59
CA HIS A 174 -16.62 -4.00 -21.65
C HIS A 174 -16.97 -4.75 -20.37
N LEU A 175 -16.17 -5.77 -20.06
CA LEU A 175 -16.28 -6.59 -18.86
C LEU A 175 -15.30 -6.10 -17.80
N ASP A 176 -15.80 -5.44 -16.76
CA ASP A 176 -15.06 -5.21 -15.51
C ASP A 176 -15.12 -6.50 -14.67
N LYS A 177 -14.07 -7.32 -14.82
CA LYS A 177 -13.97 -8.64 -14.20
C LYS A 177 -13.39 -8.56 -12.79
N ARG A 178 -14.23 -8.85 -11.82
CA ARG A 178 -13.91 -8.92 -10.38
C ARG A 178 -13.88 -10.36 -9.89
N VAL A 179 -14.70 -11.21 -10.51
CA VAL A 179 -14.81 -12.62 -10.18
C VAL A 179 -13.57 -13.34 -10.70
N PRO A 180 -12.79 -14.00 -9.82
CA PRO A 180 -11.59 -14.68 -10.26
C PRO A 180 -11.91 -15.81 -11.24
N THR A 181 -11.11 -15.94 -12.30
CA THR A 181 -11.19 -17.08 -13.22
C THR A 181 -10.85 -18.39 -12.50
N GLY A 182 -11.51 -19.49 -12.90
CA GLY A 182 -11.28 -20.83 -12.34
C GLY A 182 -11.64 -20.97 -10.86
N ALA A 183 -12.57 -20.14 -10.36
CA ALA A 183 -12.92 -20.07 -8.94
C ALA A 183 -14.06 -21.03 -8.51
N GLY A 184 -14.77 -21.66 -9.45
CA GLY A 184 -15.94 -22.49 -9.14
C GLY A 184 -17.21 -21.69 -8.80
N LEU A 185 -17.23 -20.39 -9.14
CA LEU A 185 -18.29 -19.44 -8.79
C LEU A 185 -19.24 -19.09 -9.96
N GLY A 186 -19.07 -19.73 -11.12
CA GLY A 186 -19.95 -19.51 -12.28
C GLY A 186 -19.86 -18.14 -12.94
N GLY A 187 -18.82 -17.32 -12.67
CA GLY A 187 -18.74 -15.95 -13.19
C GLY A 187 -18.82 -15.84 -14.72
N GLY A 188 -18.15 -16.72 -15.47
CA GLY A 188 -18.25 -16.73 -16.94
C GLY A 188 -19.64 -17.10 -17.45
N SER A 189 -20.30 -18.04 -16.78
CA SER A 189 -21.68 -18.44 -17.09
C SER A 189 -22.66 -17.29 -16.83
N SER A 190 -22.48 -16.58 -15.71
CA SER A 190 -23.26 -15.38 -15.40
C SER A 190 -23.06 -14.31 -16.47
N ASN A 191 -21.83 -14.07 -16.91
CA ASN A 191 -21.55 -13.06 -17.93
C ASN A 191 -22.28 -13.38 -19.25
N ALA A 192 -22.37 -14.65 -19.61
CA ALA A 192 -23.10 -15.12 -20.80
C ALA A 192 -24.61 -14.91 -20.67
N ALA A 193 -25.21 -15.27 -19.53
CA ALA A 193 -26.63 -15.01 -19.27
C ALA A 193 -26.96 -13.52 -19.32
N THR A 194 -26.14 -12.68 -18.67
CA THR A 194 -26.30 -11.22 -18.71
C THR A 194 -26.18 -10.67 -20.13
N ALA A 195 -25.28 -11.21 -20.95
CA ALA A 195 -25.13 -10.82 -22.35
C ALA A 195 -26.34 -11.23 -23.23
N LEU A 196 -26.88 -12.44 -23.05
CA LEU A 196 -28.11 -12.89 -23.71
C LEU A 196 -29.27 -11.95 -23.38
N TRP A 197 -29.45 -11.66 -22.09
CA TRP A 197 -30.50 -10.76 -21.62
C TRP A 197 -30.32 -9.35 -22.20
N ALA A 198 -29.10 -8.80 -22.17
CA ALA A 198 -28.81 -7.48 -22.73
C ALA A 198 -29.11 -7.41 -24.23
N ALA A 199 -28.66 -8.40 -25.00
CA ALA A 199 -28.93 -8.47 -26.44
C ALA A 199 -30.44 -8.51 -26.72
N ASN A 200 -31.21 -9.23 -25.91
CA ASN A 200 -32.66 -9.25 -26.01
C ASN A 200 -33.30 -7.88 -25.76
N GLN A 201 -32.85 -7.16 -24.72
CA GLN A 201 -33.32 -5.80 -24.44
C GLN A 201 -33.05 -4.86 -25.62
N PHE A 202 -31.83 -4.86 -26.16
CA PHE A 202 -31.48 -4.02 -27.31
C PHE A 202 -32.24 -4.39 -28.59
N SER A 203 -32.75 -5.62 -28.69
CA SER A 203 -33.54 -6.10 -29.83
C SER A 203 -35.05 -5.92 -29.65
N GLY A 204 -35.50 -5.28 -28.57
CA GLY A 204 -36.93 -5.07 -28.31
C GLY A 204 -37.63 -6.29 -27.71
N CYS A 205 -36.90 -7.12 -26.96
CA CYS A 205 -37.40 -8.31 -26.28
C CYS A 205 -38.05 -9.33 -27.24
N LEU A 206 -37.29 -9.73 -28.27
CA LEU A 206 -37.75 -10.71 -29.28
C LEU A 206 -38.00 -12.10 -28.69
N ALA A 207 -37.34 -12.44 -27.58
CA ALA A 207 -37.46 -13.71 -26.89
C ALA A 207 -38.00 -13.53 -25.47
N THR A 208 -38.72 -14.53 -24.95
CA THR A 208 -39.13 -14.57 -23.54
C THR A 208 -37.96 -14.94 -22.63
N GLU A 209 -38.08 -14.72 -21.31
CA GLU A 209 -37.02 -15.11 -20.35
C GLU A 209 -36.85 -16.64 -20.32
N GLU A 210 -37.94 -17.40 -20.49
CA GLU A 210 -37.93 -18.86 -20.58
C GLU A 210 -37.17 -19.36 -21.82
N GLU A 211 -37.38 -18.73 -22.98
CA GLU A 211 -36.64 -19.05 -24.20
C GLU A 211 -35.14 -18.76 -24.05
N LEU A 212 -34.79 -17.60 -23.46
CA LEU A 212 -33.40 -17.27 -23.17
C LEU A 212 -32.76 -18.28 -22.22
N GLN A 213 -33.51 -18.71 -21.20
CA GLN A 213 -33.08 -19.73 -20.25
C GLN A 213 -32.83 -21.06 -20.95
N GLU A 214 -33.74 -21.51 -21.80
CA GLU A 214 -33.61 -22.74 -22.60
C GLU A 214 -32.37 -22.68 -23.51
N TRP A 215 -32.24 -21.64 -24.33
CA TRP A 215 -31.13 -21.50 -25.28
C TRP A 215 -29.78 -21.45 -24.56
N SER A 216 -29.74 -20.82 -23.38
CA SER A 216 -28.50 -20.69 -22.62
C SER A 216 -27.89 -22.03 -22.20
N SER A 217 -28.70 -23.09 -22.11
CA SER A 217 -28.23 -24.46 -21.81
C SER A 217 -27.32 -25.04 -22.91
N GLU A 218 -27.43 -24.56 -24.16
CA GLU A 218 -26.56 -24.97 -25.28
C GLU A 218 -25.11 -24.49 -25.10
N ILE A 219 -24.92 -23.40 -24.33
CA ILE A 219 -23.60 -22.79 -24.13
C ILE A 219 -22.93 -23.36 -22.87
N GLY A 220 -23.71 -23.62 -21.82
CA GLY A 220 -23.17 -24.16 -20.57
C GLY A 220 -24.25 -24.46 -19.53
N SER A 221 -24.05 -25.55 -18.79
CA SER A 221 -25.03 -26.09 -17.84
C SER A 221 -25.37 -25.15 -16.67
N ASP A 222 -24.44 -24.29 -16.26
CA ASP A 222 -24.65 -23.33 -15.16
C ASP A 222 -25.38 -22.05 -15.63
N ILE A 223 -25.52 -21.79 -16.94
CA ILE A 223 -26.03 -20.51 -17.47
C ILE A 223 -27.55 -20.35 -17.23
N PRO A 224 -28.40 -21.38 -17.44
CA PRO A 224 -29.84 -21.28 -17.19
C PRO A 224 -30.19 -20.80 -15.78
N PHE A 225 -29.38 -21.15 -14.79
CA PHE A 225 -29.58 -20.73 -13.40
C PHE A 225 -29.65 -19.21 -13.23
N PHE A 226 -28.92 -18.41 -14.03
CA PHE A 226 -28.90 -16.96 -13.84
C PHE A 226 -30.19 -16.25 -14.28
N PHE A 227 -31.10 -16.97 -14.94
CA PHE A 227 -32.48 -16.54 -15.22
C PHE A 227 -33.45 -16.88 -14.07
N SER A 228 -33.00 -17.61 -13.04
CA SER A 228 -33.81 -17.96 -11.86
C SER A 228 -34.12 -16.75 -10.95
N GLN A 229 -34.85 -17.02 -9.86
CA GLN A 229 -35.12 -16.06 -8.77
C GLN A 229 -34.02 -16.00 -7.70
N GLY A 230 -32.78 -16.40 -8.03
CA GLY A 230 -31.61 -16.28 -7.16
C GLY A 230 -31.26 -17.53 -6.36
N ALA A 231 -32.22 -18.39 -6.04
CA ALA A 231 -31.99 -19.72 -5.47
C ALA A 231 -32.78 -20.77 -6.24
N ALA A 232 -32.12 -21.87 -6.61
CA ALA A 232 -32.77 -22.92 -7.38
C ALA A 232 -32.13 -24.29 -7.14
N TYR A 233 -32.97 -25.31 -7.22
CA TYR A 233 -32.53 -26.70 -7.26
C TYR A 233 -32.25 -27.05 -8.72
N CYS A 234 -30.99 -27.36 -8.99
CA CYS A 234 -30.49 -27.66 -10.32
C CYS A 234 -30.22 -29.16 -10.44
N SER A 235 -30.73 -29.77 -11.51
CA SER A 235 -30.54 -31.19 -11.83
C SER A 235 -30.08 -31.40 -13.29
N GLY A 236 -29.95 -32.65 -13.72
CA GLY A 236 -29.30 -32.99 -15.00
C GLY A 236 -27.81 -32.70 -14.90
N ARG A 237 -27.22 -31.98 -15.83
CA ARG A 237 -25.84 -31.43 -15.72
C ARG A 237 -25.81 -30.09 -14.97
N GLY A 238 -26.97 -29.62 -14.48
CA GLY A 238 -27.18 -28.30 -13.85
C GLY A 238 -28.15 -27.39 -14.62
N GLU A 239 -28.52 -27.78 -15.85
CA GLU A 239 -29.37 -27.01 -16.76
C GLU A 239 -30.87 -27.09 -16.44
N ILE A 240 -31.31 -28.13 -15.73
CA ILE A 240 -32.71 -28.26 -15.32
C ILE A 240 -32.88 -27.48 -14.01
N VAL A 241 -33.46 -26.29 -14.10
CA VAL A 241 -33.56 -25.33 -12.99
C VAL A 241 -34.98 -25.32 -12.44
N GLN A 242 -35.13 -25.71 -11.18
CA GLN A 242 -36.37 -25.55 -10.42
C GLN A 242 -36.19 -24.41 -9.41
N ASN A 243 -36.90 -23.30 -9.64
CA ASN A 243 -36.91 -22.17 -8.71
C ASN A 243 -37.37 -22.64 -7.33
N ILE A 244 -36.67 -22.19 -6.29
CA ILE A 244 -37.10 -22.38 -4.91
C ILE A 244 -37.26 -21.00 -4.31
N ALA A 245 -38.40 -20.74 -3.64
CA ALA A 245 -38.55 -19.55 -2.82
C ALA A 245 -37.34 -19.47 -1.88
N PRO A 246 -36.59 -18.35 -1.81
CA PRO A 246 -35.28 -18.33 -1.19
C PRO A 246 -35.36 -18.98 0.20
N PRO A 247 -34.81 -20.19 0.40
CA PRO A 247 -34.88 -20.82 1.70
C PRO A 247 -33.94 -20.13 2.69
N LEU A 248 -33.25 -19.09 2.22
CA LEU A 248 -32.08 -18.46 2.79
C LEU A 248 -32.24 -16.95 2.66
N SER A 249 -31.95 -16.24 3.74
CA SER A 249 -31.84 -14.78 3.68
C SER A 249 -30.69 -14.40 2.75
N LEU A 250 -30.90 -13.37 1.93
CA LEU A 250 -29.82 -12.78 1.12
C LEU A 250 -28.75 -12.10 1.98
N ASP A 251 -29.03 -11.87 3.27
CA ASP A 251 -28.15 -11.18 4.22
C ASP A 251 -27.21 -12.12 4.99
N ILE A 252 -27.14 -13.40 4.63
CA ILE A 252 -26.23 -14.35 5.29
C ILE A 252 -24.78 -13.95 5.00
N PRO A 253 -23.97 -13.64 6.02
CA PRO A 253 -22.58 -13.27 5.81
C PRO A 253 -21.77 -14.48 5.34
N MET A 254 -20.96 -14.25 4.29
CA MET A 254 -20.12 -15.28 3.70
C MET A 254 -18.72 -14.74 3.40
N VAL A 255 -17.70 -15.57 3.66
CA VAL A 255 -16.32 -15.30 3.31
C VAL A 255 -15.88 -16.24 2.21
N LEU A 256 -15.39 -15.68 1.10
CA LEU A 256 -14.85 -16.44 -0.03
C LEU A 256 -13.33 -16.44 -0.02
N ILE A 257 -12.73 -17.63 -0.04
CA ILE A 257 -11.29 -17.81 0.06
C ILE A 257 -10.82 -18.56 -1.17
N LYS A 258 -10.34 -17.79 -2.16
CA LYS A 258 -9.78 -18.31 -3.42
C LYS A 258 -8.25 -18.33 -3.37
N PRO A 259 -7.58 -19.50 -3.45
CA PRO A 259 -6.13 -19.58 -3.63
C PRO A 259 -5.71 -19.09 -5.02
N GLN A 260 -4.43 -18.85 -5.27
CA GLN A 260 -3.98 -18.37 -6.59
C GLN A 260 -4.16 -19.44 -7.67
N GLU A 261 -3.99 -20.70 -7.28
CA GLU A 261 -4.16 -21.87 -8.11
C GLU A 261 -5.64 -22.11 -8.45
N ALA A 262 -5.91 -22.43 -9.71
CA ALA A 262 -7.23 -22.85 -10.18
C ALA A 262 -7.30 -24.38 -10.31
N CYS A 263 -8.49 -24.94 -10.13
CA CYS A 263 -8.76 -26.35 -10.44
C CYS A 263 -9.41 -26.42 -11.83
N SER A 264 -8.89 -27.30 -12.69
CA SER A 264 -9.56 -27.59 -13.97
C SER A 264 -10.80 -28.44 -13.69
N THR A 265 -11.98 -27.94 -14.06
CA THR A 265 -13.26 -28.66 -13.90
C THR A 265 -13.17 -30.06 -14.51
N ALA A 266 -12.68 -30.17 -15.75
CA ALA A 266 -12.56 -31.46 -16.44
C ALA A 266 -11.66 -32.45 -15.67
N GLU A 267 -10.56 -31.96 -15.10
CA GLU A 267 -9.59 -32.80 -14.38
C GLU A 267 -10.10 -33.26 -13.01
N VAL A 268 -10.96 -32.47 -12.37
CA VAL A 268 -11.68 -32.84 -11.15
C VAL A 268 -12.72 -33.91 -11.46
N TYR A 269 -13.56 -33.71 -12.48
CA TYR A 269 -14.55 -34.73 -12.89
C TYR A 269 -13.89 -36.03 -13.35
N LYS A 270 -12.72 -35.98 -14.00
CA LYS A 270 -11.98 -37.17 -14.41
C LYS A 270 -11.50 -38.03 -13.23
N ARG A 271 -11.25 -37.43 -12.07
CA ARG A 271 -10.86 -38.14 -10.83
C ARG A 271 -12.04 -38.56 -9.96
N LEU A 272 -13.26 -38.13 -10.30
CA LEU A 272 -14.44 -38.49 -9.54
C LEU A 272 -14.64 -40.01 -9.57
N ARG A 273 -14.93 -40.58 -8.40
CA ARG A 273 -15.29 -41.98 -8.23
C ARG A 273 -16.66 -42.04 -7.54
N LEU A 274 -17.65 -42.63 -8.20
CA LEU A 274 -19.04 -42.64 -7.73
C LEU A 274 -19.22 -43.41 -6.42
N ASP A 275 -18.39 -44.42 -6.16
CA ASP A 275 -18.37 -45.19 -4.90
C ASP A 275 -17.89 -44.37 -3.69
N GLN A 276 -17.29 -43.21 -3.91
CA GLN A 276 -16.78 -42.32 -2.85
C GLN A 276 -17.65 -41.08 -2.64
N THR A 277 -18.75 -40.93 -3.39
CA THR A 277 -19.70 -39.84 -3.17
C THR A 277 -20.53 -40.11 -1.92
N SER A 278 -21.15 -39.08 -1.36
CA SER A 278 -22.10 -39.27 -0.27
C SER A 278 -23.27 -40.18 -0.73
N ASN A 279 -24.01 -40.79 0.19
CA ASN A 279 -25.27 -41.52 -0.10
C ASN A 279 -26.51 -40.71 0.31
N VAL A 280 -26.34 -39.48 0.79
CA VAL A 280 -27.45 -38.64 1.23
C VAL A 280 -28.27 -38.19 0.03
N ASP A 281 -29.58 -38.36 0.13
CA ASP A 281 -30.55 -37.90 -0.86
C ASP A 281 -30.55 -36.35 -0.94
N PRO A 282 -30.35 -35.77 -2.14
CA PRO A 282 -30.38 -34.32 -2.34
C PRO A 282 -31.68 -33.63 -1.87
N LEU A 283 -32.83 -34.30 -1.97
CA LEU A 283 -34.11 -33.72 -1.52
C LEU A 283 -34.15 -33.60 0.00
N THR A 284 -33.62 -34.59 0.71
CA THR A 284 -33.45 -34.53 2.17
C THR A 284 -32.54 -33.37 2.60
N LEU A 285 -31.44 -33.10 1.87
CA LEU A 285 -30.59 -31.92 2.12
C LEU A 285 -31.37 -30.62 1.95
N LEU A 286 -32.18 -30.53 0.90
CA LEU A 286 -32.99 -29.35 0.61
C LEU A 286 -34.05 -29.11 1.71
N GLU A 287 -34.71 -30.16 2.18
CA GLU A 287 -35.65 -30.06 3.31
C GLU A 287 -34.97 -29.59 4.59
N ASN A 288 -33.79 -30.12 4.91
CA ASN A 288 -33.04 -29.72 6.09
C ASN A 288 -32.61 -28.26 6.02
N ILE A 289 -32.17 -27.77 4.85
CA ILE A 289 -31.85 -26.35 4.65
C ILE A 289 -33.09 -25.47 4.89
N LYS A 290 -34.26 -25.88 4.39
CA LYS A 290 -35.52 -25.15 4.59
C LYS A 290 -35.94 -25.09 6.06
N ARG A 291 -35.72 -26.16 6.83
CA ARG A 291 -36.14 -26.26 8.23
C ARG A 291 -35.14 -25.60 9.19
N ASN A 292 -33.84 -25.80 8.97
CA ASN A 292 -32.79 -25.51 9.95
C ASN A 292 -31.77 -24.46 9.47
N GLY A 293 -31.84 -24.01 8.22
CA GLY A 293 -30.85 -23.10 7.63
C GLY A 293 -29.60 -23.82 7.13
N ILE A 294 -28.52 -23.06 6.88
CA ILE A 294 -27.24 -23.60 6.40
C ILE A 294 -26.42 -24.09 7.59
N SER A 295 -25.99 -25.33 7.53
CA SER A 295 -25.11 -25.96 8.50
C SER A 295 -24.11 -26.89 7.80
N GLN A 296 -23.07 -27.29 8.52
CA GLN A 296 -21.98 -28.09 7.94
C GLN A 296 -22.43 -29.44 7.36
N ASP A 297 -23.48 -30.06 7.91
CA ASP A 297 -24.04 -31.35 7.49
C ASP A 297 -24.82 -31.28 6.18
N VAL A 298 -25.41 -30.13 5.86
CA VAL A 298 -26.10 -29.94 4.57
C VAL A 298 -25.16 -29.46 3.46
N CYS A 299 -24.02 -28.87 3.83
CA CYS A 299 -23.01 -28.36 2.89
C CYS A 299 -22.08 -29.45 2.34
N ILE A 300 -22.66 -30.34 1.51
CA ILE A 300 -21.95 -31.47 0.88
C ILE A 300 -21.55 -31.12 -0.54
N ASN A 301 -20.29 -31.32 -0.91
CA ASN A 301 -19.86 -31.24 -2.30
C ASN A 301 -19.00 -32.46 -2.66
N ASP A 302 -19.55 -33.35 -3.48
CA ASP A 302 -18.90 -34.60 -3.90
C ASP A 302 -17.62 -34.36 -4.71
N LEU A 303 -17.46 -33.17 -5.30
CA LEU A 303 -16.24 -32.80 -6.03
C LEU A 303 -15.10 -32.38 -5.11
N GLU A 304 -15.30 -32.25 -3.80
CA GLU A 304 -14.22 -31.89 -2.87
C GLU A 304 -13.10 -32.92 -2.85
N ILE A 305 -13.44 -34.21 -2.72
CA ILE A 305 -12.46 -35.29 -2.67
C ILE A 305 -11.58 -35.29 -3.93
N PRO A 306 -12.13 -35.36 -5.15
CA PRO A 306 -11.29 -35.31 -6.35
C PRO A 306 -10.57 -33.97 -6.52
N ALA A 307 -11.17 -32.83 -6.12
CA ALA A 307 -10.47 -31.55 -6.17
C ALA A 307 -9.26 -31.49 -5.21
N PHE A 308 -9.35 -32.15 -4.06
CA PHE A 308 -8.23 -32.30 -3.12
C PHE A 308 -7.14 -33.24 -3.63
N GLU A 309 -7.48 -34.21 -4.48
CA GLU A 309 -6.48 -35.02 -5.18
C GLU A 309 -5.76 -34.22 -6.26
N VAL A 310 -6.49 -33.42 -7.06
CA VAL A 310 -5.90 -32.54 -8.07
C VAL A 310 -5.02 -31.47 -7.43
N LEU A 311 -5.51 -30.85 -6.35
CA LEU A 311 -4.84 -29.75 -5.67
C LEU A 311 -4.82 -29.99 -4.15
N PRO A 312 -3.85 -30.76 -3.62
CA PRO A 312 -3.76 -31.09 -2.18
C PRO A 312 -3.62 -29.88 -1.26
N SER A 313 -3.20 -28.72 -1.79
CA SER A 313 -3.17 -27.46 -1.05
C SER A 313 -4.56 -26.95 -0.67
N LEU A 314 -5.63 -27.29 -1.42
CA LEU A 314 -7.01 -26.96 -1.09
C LEU A 314 -7.49 -27.66 0.18
N LYS A 315 -7.24 -28.96 0.32
CA LYS A 315 -7.58 -29.71 1.54
C LYS A 315 -6.96 -29.07 2.78
N ARG A 316 -5.66 -28.74 2.67
CA ARG A 316 -4.92 -28.05 3.75
C ARG A 316 -5.46 -26.65 4.00
N LEU A 317 -5.96 -25.95 2.97
CA LEU A 317 -6.58 -24.63 3.12
C LEU A 317 -7.91 -24.74 3.87
N LYS A 318 -8.81 -25.64 3.47
CA LYS A 318 -10.09 -25.91 4.14
C LYS A 318 -9.87 -26.26 5.63
N GLN A 319 -8.97 -27.20 5.92
CA GLN A 319 -8.63 -27.56 7.30
C GLN A 319 -8.08 -26.38 8.12
N ARG A 320 -7.28 -25.51 7.50
CA ARG A 320 -6.76 -24.30 8.16
C ARG A 320 -7.84 -23.25 8.41
N ILE A 321 -8.85 -23.16 7.56
CA ILE A 321 -10.00 -22.27 7.74
C ILE A 321 -10.80 -22.76 8.93
N ILE A 322 -11.20 -24.04 8.94
CA ILE A 322 -11.94 -24.68 10.05
C ILE A 322 -11.18 -24.52 11.38
N ALA A 323 -9.87 -24.77 11.40
CA ALA A 323 -9.08 -24.62 12.61
C ALA A 323 -8.90 -23.15 13.06
N ALA A 324 -8.98 -22.19 12.14
CA ALA A 324 -8.81 -20.76 12.43
C ALA A 324 -10.13 -20.07 12.81
N SER A 325 -11.27 -20.57 12.34
CA SER A 325 -12.59 -20.00 12.61
C SER A 325 -13.08 -20.25 14.04
N ARG A 326 -12.50 -21.21 14.78
CA ARG A 326 -12.91 -21.52 16.18
C ARG A 326 -14.43 -21.74 16.37
N GLY A 327 -15.14 -22.18 15.33
CA GLY A 327 -16.60 -22.35 15.37
C GLY A 327 -17.42 -21.09 15.04
N GLU A 328 -16.79 -19.99 14.60
CA GLU A 328 -17.48 -18.76 14.17
C GLU A 328 -18.21 -18.92 12.83
N HIS A 329 -17.96 -20.00 12.08
CA HIS A 329 -18.61 -20.26 10.79
C HIS A 329 -19.50 -21.49 10.93
N ASP A 330 -20.77 -21.38 10.53
CA ASP A 330 -21.77 -22.46 10.57
C ASP A 330 -21.43 -23.60 9.60
N ALA A 331 -20.79 -23.25 8.48
CA ALA A 331 -20.33 -24.21 7.48
C ALA A 331 -19.07 -23.70 6.75
N VAL A 332 -18.19 -24.64 6.39
CA VAL A 332 -17.03 -24.41 5.52
C VAL A 332 -17.01 -25.49 4.42
N PHE A 333 -17.18 -25.09 3.18
CA PHE A 333 -17.28 -26.00 2.03
C PHE A 333 -16.68 -25.40 0.75
N MET A 334 -16.41 -26.23 -0.24
CA MET A 334 -15.95 -25.79 -1.56
C MET A 334 -17.14 -25.51 -2.47
N SER A 335 -17.07 -24.45 -3.29
CA SER A 335 -18.06 -24.18 -4.34
C SER A 335 -17.64 -24.78 -5.69
N GLY A 336 -18.59 -25.40 -6.40
CA GLY A 336 -18.38 -26.00 -7.71
C GLY A 336 -17.28 -27.06 -7.72
N SER A 337 -16.44 -27.05 -8.75
CA SER A 337 -15.22 -27.86 -8.86
C SER A 337 -13.99 -27.20 -8.19
N GLY A 338 -14.20 -26.15 -7.39
CA GLY A 338 -13.13 -25.34 -6.80
C GLY A 338 -12.59 -24.24 -7.74
N SER A 339 -11.61 -23.44 -7.31
CA SER A 339 -10.83 -23.57 -6.06
C SER A 339 -11.33 -22.73 -4.88
N THR A 340 -12.51 -22.12 -4.95
CA THR A 340 -13.00 -21.28 -3.82
C THR A 340 -13.53 -22.13 -2.67
N ILE A 341 -13.04 -21.85 -1.47
CA ILE A 341 -13.63 -22.32 -0.21
C ILE A 341 -14.53 -21.20 0.34
N VAL A 342 -15.77 -21.54 0.66
CA VAL A 342 -16.79 -20.68 1.24
C VAL A 342 -16.87 -20.97 2.73
N GLY A 343 -16.86 -19.92 3.54
CA GLY A 343 -17.25 -19.96 4.94
C GLY A 343 -18.55 -19.18 5.13
N VAL A 344 -19.53 -19.76 5.81
CA VAL A 344 -20.87 -19.17 6.05
C VAL A 344 -21.04 -18.84 7.53
N GLY A 345 -21.77 -17.78 7.87
CA GLY A 345 -22.17 -17.46 9.25
C GLY A 345 -21.39 -16.31 9.90
N SER A 346 -20.21 -15.99 9.39
CA SER A 346 -19.41 -14.84 9.81
C SER A 346 -18.89 -14.05 8.63
N ALA A 347 -18.84 -12.72 8.78
CA ALA A 347 -18.26 -11.80 7.79
C ALA A 347 -16.73 -11.67 7.96
N ASP A 348 -16.19 -12.11 9.10
CA ASP A 348 -14.80 -11.92 9.43
C ASP A 348 -13.91 -12.98 8.75
N PRO A 349 -12.89 -12.56 7.99
CA PRO A 349 -12.00 -13.51 7.36
C PRO A 349 -11.23 -14.32 8.42
N PRO A 350 -11.09 -15.65 8.25
CA PRO A 350 -10.46 -16.49 9.26
C PRO A 350 -9.03 -16.02 9.54
N GLN A 351 -8.73 -15.81 10.84
CA GLN A 351 -7.44 -15.30 11.27
C GLN A 351 -6.35 -16.37 11.13
N PHE A 352 -5.80 -16.52 9.92
CA PHE A 352 -4.65 -17.37 9.71
C PHE A 352 -3.47 -16.84 10.53
N LYS A 353 -3.06 -17.55 11.60
CA LYS A 353 -1.79 -17.27 12.31
C LYS A 353 -0.67 -17.18 11.28
N LYS A 354 -0.22 -15.95 10.96
CA LYS A 354 0.66 -15.59 9.82
C LYS A 354 2.08 -16.16 9.97
N LYS A 355 2.27 -17.49 10.01
CA LYS A 355 3.60 -18.13 10.16
C LYS A 355 4.45 -18.09 8.87
N LYS A 356 3.86 -18.28 7.68
CA LYS A 356 4.63 -18.33 6.40
C LYS A 356 4.97 -16.96 5.78
N LYS A 357 4.05 -15.97 5.80
CA LYS A 357 4.36 -14.58 5.36
C LYS A 357 5.38 -13.89 6.28
N LYS A 358 5.47 -14.26 7.57
CA LYS A 358 6.50 -13.75 8.51
C LYS A 358 7.92 -14.18 8.10
N LYS A 359 8.15 -15.40 7.60
CA LYS A 359 9.52 -15.90 7.32
C LYS A 359 10.12 -15.24 6.05
N LYS A 360 9.33 -15.08 4.98
CA LYS A 360 9.76 -14.41 3.74
C LYS A 360 9.89 -12.88 3.92
N ARG A 361 8.97 -12.25 4.68
CA ARG A 361 9.10 -10.83 5.09
C ARG A 361 10.26 -10.60 6.06
N ARG A 362 10.54 -11.50 7.01
CA ARG A 362 11.70 -11.40 7.92
C ARG A 362 13.03 -11.49 7.18
N ARG A 363 13.16 -12.36 6.16
CA ARG A 363 14.38 -12.43 5.33
C ARG A 363 14.58 -11.17 4.48
N ARG A 364 13.53 -10.65 3.82
CA ARG A 364 13.61 -9.34 3.10
C ARG A 364 13.86 -8.15 4.03
N ARG A 365 13.26 -8.12 5.22
CA ARG A 365 13.46 -7.06 6.24
C ARG A 365 14.86 -7.08 6.87
N ARG A 366 15.44 -8.25 7.12
CA ARG A 366 16.85 -8.38 7.54
C ARG A 366 17.83 -7.88 6.47
N ARG A 367 17.52 -8.10 5.19
CA ARG A 367 18.33 -7.57 4.08
C ARG A 367 18.25 -6.05 3.96
N MET A 368 17.05 -5.47 4.15
CA MET A 368 16.89 -4.01 4.15
C MET A 368 17.54 -3.34 5.37
N THR A 369 17.38 -3.87 6.58
CA THR A 369 18.01 -3.31 7.80
C THR A 369 19.54 -3.29 7.74
N LEU A 370 20.16 -4.35 7.20
CA LEU A 370 21.61 -4.37 6.96
C LEU A 370 22.06 -3.32 5.93
N PHE A 371 21.32 -3.16 4.83
CA PHE A 371 21.66 -2.17 3.80
C PHE A 371 21.62 -0.73 4.34
N HIS A 372 20.58 -0.38 5.11
CA HIS A 372 20.49 0.95 5.72
C HIS A 372 21.58 1.19 6.77
N PHE A 373 21.90 0.16 7.58
CA PHE A 373 23.03 0.23 8.52
C PHE A 373 24.34 0.53 7.80
N PHE A 374 24.65 -0.20 6.71
CA PHE A 374 25.86 0.04 5.95
C PHE A 374 25.88 1.42 5.31
N ASN A 375 24.75 1.91 4.75
CA ASN A 375 24.70 3.25 4.17
C ASN A 375 24.95 4.34 5.22
N CYS A 376 24.35 4.25 6.40
CA CYS A 376 24.58 5.24 7.45
C CYS A 376 25.97 5.10 8.07
N ALA A 377 26.50 3.89 8.23
CA ALA A 377 27.88 3.67 8.67
C ALA A 377 28.89 4.24 7.67
N ILE A 378 28.66 4.07 6.36
CA ILE A 378 29.48 4.68 5.31
C ILE A 378 29.34 6.21 5.34
N LEU A 379 28.14 6.75 5.54
CA LEU A 379 27.93 8.20 5.64
C LEU A 379 28.67 8.82 6.84
N THR A 380 28.72 8.12 7.98
CA THR A 380 29.37 8.58 9.21
C THR A 380 30.89 8.38 9.19
N PHE A 381 31.37 7.20 8.80
CA PHE A 381 32.78 6.83 8.92
C PHE A 381 33.56 6.96 7.60
N GLY A 382 32.87 6.96 6.46
CA GLY A 382 33.49 7.12 5.14
C GLY A 382 34.32 8.40 5.01
N PRO A 383 33.82 9.58 5.42
CA PRO A 383 34.60 10.82 5.37
C PRO A 383 35.88 10.80 6.18
N HIS A 384 35.93 10.05 7.29
CA HIS A 384 37.16 9.87 8.09
C HIS A 384 38.22 9.10 7.28
N ALA A 385 37.81 8.02 6.60
CA ALA A 385 38.70 7.24 5.75
C ALA A 385 39.16 8.03 4.52
N VAL A 386 38.26 8.77 3.89
CA VAL A 386 38.57 9.65 2.76
C VAL A 386 39.57 10.72 3.19
N TYR A 387 39.35 11.40 4.32
CA TYR A 387 40.27 12.40 4.84
C TYR A 387 41.67 11.82 5.12
N TYR A 388 41.76 10.64 5.73
CA TYR A 388 43.04 9.96 5.95
C TYR A 388 43.78 9.68 4.64
N SER A 389 43.08 9.15 3.64
CA SER A 389 43.66 8.81 2.33
C SER A 389 44.05 10.04 1.50
N ALA A 390 43.27 11.13 1.60
CA ALA A 390 43.45 12.33 0.80
C ALA A 390 44.43 13.34 1.41
N THR A 391 44.94 13.07 2.61
CA THR A 391 45.93 13.93 3.29
C THR A 391 47.28 13.21 3.38
N PRO A 392 48.38 13.96 3.61
CA PRO A 392 49.71 13.36 3.79
C PRO A 392 49.80 12.35 4.93
N LEU A 393 48.77 12.26 5.78
CA LEU A 393 48.66 11.27 6.86
C LEU A 393 48.84 9.82 6.40
N SER A 394 48.42 9.51 5.17
CA SER A 394 48.57 8.17 4.58
C SER A 394 50.01 7.83 4.19
N GLU A 395 50.82 8.82 3.84
CA GLU A 395 52.22 8.65 3.42
C GLU A 395 53.16 8.46 4.61
N TYR A 396 52.89 9.12 5.74
CA TYR A 396 53.74 9.12 6.93
C TYR A 396 53.38 8.03 7.98
N ASP A 397 52.51 7.06 7.63
CA ASP A 397 51.98 6.01 8.51
C ASP A 397 51.56 6.52 9.89
N THR A 398 50.66 7.51 9.88
CA THR A 398 50.25 8.28 11.07
C THR A 398 49.07 7.66 11.81
N LEU A 399 48.72 6.42 11.48
CA LEU A 399 47.59 5.70 12.05
C LEU A 399 47.80 5.46 13.56
N GLY A 400 49.03 5.17 13.98
CA GLY A 400 49.37 4.96 15.39
C GLY A 400 49.15 6.19 16.28
N THR A 401 49.40 7.41 15.78
CA THR A 401 49.14 8.65 16.53
C THR A 401 47.65 8.95 16.61
N SER A 402 46.93 8.72 15.52
CA SER A 402 45.47 8.85 15.47
C SER A 402 44.80 7.88 16.48
N ILE A 403 45.26 6.63 16.57
CA ILE A 403 44.77 5.67 17.57
C ILE A 403 45.06 6.16 19.00
N LYS A 404 46.28 6.63 19.28
CA LYS A 404 46.61 7.15 20.62
C LYS A 404 45.73 8.36 20.99
N ALA A 405 45.49 9.26 20.04
CA ALA A 405 44.59 10.40 20.24
C ALA A 405 43.14 9.95 20.51
N ALA A 406 42.65 8.93 19.79
CA ALA A 406 41.34 8.32 20.06
C ALA A 406 41.24 7.76 21.49
N VAL A 407 42.30 7.10 21.98
CA VAL A 407 42.34 6.59 23.36
C VAL A 407 42.30 7.72 24.39
N VAL A 408 43.02 8.82 24.15
CA VAL A 408 42.97 10.02 25.01
C VAL A 408 41.55 10.59 25.06
N TYR A 409 40.87 10.69 23.91
CA TYR A 409 39.48 11.13 23.87
C TYR A 409 38.55 10.22 24.70
N LEU A 410 38.69 8.90 24.59
CA LEU A 410 37.86 7.98 25.38
C LEU A 410 38.10 8.14 26.89
N ALA A 411 39.34 8.41 27.30
CA ALA A 411 39.67 8.72 28.69
C ALA A 411 39.03 10.04 29.15
N THR A 412 39.09 11.10 28.32
CA THR A 412 38.48 12.39 28.66
C THR A 412 36.96 12.30 28.70
N ALA A 413 36.35 11.53 27.79
CA ALA A 413 34.92 11.25 27.78
C ALA A 413 34.47 10.50 29.03
N LEU A 414 35.27 9.56 29.55
CA LEU A 414 34.98 8.88 30.81
C LEU A 414 35.01 9.84 32.01
N VAL A 415 36.05 10.68 32.09
CA VAL A 415 36.15 11.71 33.14
C VAL A 415 34.97 12.68 33.06
N LYS A 416 34.64 13.14 31.85
CA LYS A 416 33.48 13.99 31.58
C LYS A 416 32.18 13.33 32.06
N LEU A 417 31.98 12.04 31.78
CA LEU A 417 30.80 11.30 32.23
C LEU A 417 30.70 11.23 33.76
N ILE A 418 31.83 10.98 34.44
CA ILE A 418 31.88 10.96 35.91
C ILE A 418 31.57 12.35 36.49
N CYS A 419 32.15 13.42 35.93
CA CYS A 419 31.86 14.78 36.35
C CYS A 419 30.40 15.14 36.13
N LEU A 420 29.83 14.81 34.95
CA LEU A 420 28.42 15.04 34.65
C LEU A 420 27.52 14.31 35.68
N ALA A 421 27.81 13.04 35.97
CA ALA A 421 27.03 12.25 36.93
C ALA A 421 27.15 12.74 38.39
N THR A 422 28.29 13.33 38.76
CA THR A 422 28.56 13.80 40.13
C THR A 422 27.98 15.18 40.39
N PHE A 423 28.05 16.10 39.41
CA PHE A 423 27.72 17.51 39.60
C PHE A 423 26.34 17.91 39.07
N LEU A 424 25.75 17.18 38.11
CA LEU A 424 24.41 17.49 37.62
C LEU A 424 23.34 16.80 38.47
N LYS A 425 22.38 17.59 38.97
CA LYS A 425 21.16 17.07 39.59
C LYS A 425 20.16 16.70 38.48
N VAL A 426 19.55 15.52 38.59
CA VAL A 426 18.45 15.11 37.71
C VAL A 426 17.24 16.01 38.03
N SER A 427 16.91 16.93 37.13
CA SER A 427 15.69 17.74 37.23
C SER A 427 14.52 16.96 36.62
N GLU A 428 13.40 16.84 37.33
CA GLU A 428 12.20 16.13 36.87
C GLU A 428 11.37 16.93 35.85
N SER A 429 11.63 18.23 35.71
CA SER A 429 10.99 19.12 34.72
C SER A 429 11.92 19.42 33.54
N ASP A 430 11.39 19.37 32.31
CA ASP A 430 12.04 19.76 31.04
C ASP A 430 12.36 21.28 30.94
N SER A 431 12.32 22.01 32.07
CA SER A 431 12.61 23.43 32.15
C SER A 431 14.10 23.72 31.97
N PHE A 432 14.43 24.73 31.15
CA PHE A 432 15.80 25.20 30.94
C PHE A 432 16.40 25.78 32.24
N ASP A 433 17.39 25.11 32.82
CA ASP A 433 18.15 25.60 33.97
C ASP A 433 19.51 26.19 33.51
N PRO A 434 19.69 27.52 33.58
CA PRO A 434 20.92 28.17 33.12
C PRO A 434 22.16 27.72 33.92
N TYR A 435 22.03 27.35 35.20
CA TYR A 435 23.17 26.90 36.01
C TYR A 435 23.67 25.53 35.57
N GLN A 436 22.75 24.63 35.21
CA GLN A 436 23.12 23.30 34.72
C GLN A 436 23.77 23.36 33.34
N GLU A 437 23.30 24.22 32.44
CA GLU A 437 23.93 24.39 31.12
C GLU A 437 25.30 25.05 31.22
N LEU A 438 25.49 26.02 32.14
CA LEU A 438 26.80 26.59 32.44
C LEU A 438 27.77 25.52 32.97
N LEU A 439 27.31 24.67 33.89
CA LEU A 439 28.12 23.58 34.44
C LEU A 439 28.52 22.58 33.34
N LYS A 440 27.62 22.23 32.42
CA LYS A 440 27.93 21.39 31.24
C LYS A 440 28.99 22.03 30.34
N ALA A 441 28.90 23.35 30.13
CA ALA A 441 29.90 24.08 29.36
C ALA A 441 31.28 24.03 30.02
N LEU A 442 31.36 24.23 31.34
CA LEU A 442 32.60 24.12 32.11
C LEU A 442 33.20 22.71 32.05
N ILE A 443 32.37 21.68 32.23
CA ILE A 443 32.81 20.29 32.12
C ILE A 443 33.26 19.99 30.68
N GLY A 444 32.69 20.63 29.66
CA GLY A 444 33.13 20.53 28.27
C GLY A 444 34.59 20.94 28.03
N PHE A 445 35.17 21.82 28.85
CA PHE A 445 36.59 22.20 28.74
C PHE A 445 37.56 21.06 29.07
N ILE A 446 37.10 19.96 29.68
CA ILE A 446 37.90 18.74 29.86
C ILE A 446 38.37 18.20 28.50
N ASP A 447 37.52 18.31 27.47
CA ASP A 447 37.87 17.89 26.10
C ASP A 447 39.00 18.76 25.53
N VAL A 448 39.02 20.07 25.84
CA VAL A 448 40.11 20.98 25.43
C VAL A 448 41.42 20.65 26.15
N ALA A 449 41.36 20.32 27.44
CA ALA A 449 42.53 19.90 28.21
C ALA A 449 43.10 18.55 27.71
N GLY A 450 42.21 17.61 27.37
CA GLY A 450 42.56 16.35 26.74
C GLY A 450 43.20 16.53 25.36
N LEU A 451 42.65 17.43 24.55
CA LEU A 451 43.20 17.77 23.24
C LEU A 451 44.57 18.45 23.37
N TYR A 452 44.77 19.33 24.35
CA TYR A 452 46.09 19.89 24.69
C TYR A 452 47.09 18.79 25.02
N PHE A 453 46.72 17.85 25.89
CA PHE A 453 47.57 16.71 26.23
C PHE A 453 47.92 15.88 25.00
N ALA A 454 46.94 15.58 24.15
CA ALA A 454 47.15 14.83 22.91
C ALA A 454 48.10 15.57 21.95
N LEU A 455 47.94 16.89 21.79
CA LEU A 455 48.81 17.70 20.94
C LEU A 455 50.22 17.89 21.52
N ALA A 456 50.37 18.01 22.84
CA ALA A 456 51.66 18.25 23.48
C ALA A 456 52.47 16.95 23.64
N GLN A 457 51.86 15.89 24.16
CA GLN A 457 52.57 14.70 24.65
C GLN A 457 52.65 13.56 23.65
N LEU A 458 51.70 13.42 22.71
CA LEU A 458 51.79 12.38 21.70
C LEU A 458 52.86 12.77 20.68
N THR A 459 54.07 12.25 20.82
CA THR A 459 55.21 12.50 19.93
C THR A 459 55.31 11.40 18.85
N HIS A 460 55.72 11.78 17.64
CA HIS A 460 56.09 10.85 16.57
C HIS A 460 57.41 11.29 15.94
N ARG A 461 58.25 10.31 15.55
CA ARG A 461 59.60 10.57 15.02
C ARG A 461 59.62 11.13 13.59
N ASN A 462 58.54 11.01 12.81
CA ASN A 462 58.54 11.26 11.35
C ASN A 462 57.49 12.28 10.84
N ILE A 463 56.79 13.02 11.71
CA ILE A 463 55.74 13.98 11.30
C ILE A 463 56.24 15.42 11.51
N SER A 464 56.12 16.26 10.47
CA SER A 464 56.32 17.70 10.64
C SER A 464 55.26 18.26 11.60
N GLN A 465 55.64 19.21 12.46
CA GLN A 465 54.72 19.82 13.43
C GLN A 465 53.44 20.38 12.76
N ASN A 466 53.51 20.69 11.47
CA ASN A 466 52.42 21.22 10.66
C ASN A 466 51.34 20.19 10.29
N HIS A 467 51.60 18.89 10.38
CA HIS A 467 50.60 17.84 10.08
C HIS A 467 50.13 17.08 11.33
N LYS A 468 50.78 17.31 12.48
CA LYS A 468 50.47 16.64 13.75
C LYS A 468 49.01 16.84 14.18
N PHE A 469 48.49 18.06 14.02
CA PHE A 469 47.12 18.37 14.41
C PHE A 469 46.07 17.62 13.58
N GLN A 470 46.39 17.26 12.33
CA GLN A 470 45.47 16.54 11.45
C GLN A 470 45.28 15.10 11.95
N ALA A 471 46.37 14.41 12.33
CA ALA A 471 46.32 13.07 12.90
C ALA A 471 45.56 13.05 14.25
N VAL A 472 45.89 14.00 15.13
CA VAL A 472 45.24 14.10 16.45
C VAL A 472 43.75 14.45 16.30
N GLY A 473 43.41 15.43 15.46
CA GLY A 473 42.02 15.85 15.20
C GLY A 473 41.18 14.74 14.55
N LEU A 474 41.76 13.98 13.61
CA LEU A 474 41.09 12.84 12.98
C LEU A 474 40.80 11.72 13.97
N GLY A 475 41.80 11.33 14.78
CA GLY A 475 41.62 10.30 15.82
C GLY A 475 40.60 10.70 16.88
N TRP A 476 40.63 11.98 17.28
CA TRP A 476 39.67 12.57 18.22
C TRP A 476 38.23 12.51 17.68
N ALA A 477 38.01 12.98 16.46
CA ALA A 477 36.70 12.97 15.80
C ALA A 477 36.16 11.55 15.57
N PHE A 478 37.05 10.62 15.21
CA PHE A 478 36.68 9.23 14.99
C PHE A 478 36.17 8.59 16.29
N ALA A 479 36.88 8.82 17.40
CA ALA A 479 36.47 8.33 18.71
C ALA A 479 35.14 8.92 19.18
N ASP A 480 34.92 10.22 18.96
CA ASP A 480 33.64 10.89 19.22
C ASP A 480 32.48 10.26 18.43
N SER A 481 32.71 10.06 17.12
CA SER A 481 31.73 9.45 16.22
C SER A 481 31.40 8.00 16.62
N VAL A 482 32.42 7.21 17.00
CA VAL A 482 32.21 5.84 17.50
C VAL A 482 31.39 5.85 18.79
N LEU A 483 31.77 6.68 19.77
CA LEU A 483 31.13 6.69 21.08
C LEU A 483 29.66 7.13 21.01
N HIS A 484 29.36 8.19 20.26
CA HIS A 484 28.03 8.80 20.25
C HIS A 484 27.11 8.26 19.14
N ARG A 485 27.65 7.69 18.06
CA ARG A 485 26.84 7.32 16.87
C ARG A 485 26.77 5.82 16.63
N LEU A 486 27.82 5.05 16.95
CA LEU A 486 27.84 3.61 16.65
C LEU A 486 26.73 2.85 17.39
N ALA A 487 26.48 3.16 18.67
CA ALA A 487 25.45 2.50 19.46
C ALA A 487 24.02 2.83 18.95
N PRO A 488 23.63 4.11 18.72
CA PRO A 488 22.36 4.43 18.06
C PRO A 488 22.20 3.81 16.66
N LEU A 489 23.26 3.81 15.84
CA LEU A 489 23.28 3.16 14.51
C LEU A 489 23.03 1.64 14.63
N TRP A 490 23.66 0.98 15.59
CA TRP A 490 23.54 -0.46 15.81
C TRP A 490 22.17 -0.86 16.39
N VAL A 491 21.64 -0.08 17.33
CA VAL A 491 20.30 -0.30 17.90
C VAL A 491 19.22 0.03 16.86
N GLY A 492 19.39 1.10 16.08
CA GLY A 492 18.51 1.49 14.99
C GLY A 492 18.43 0.45 13.87
N ALA A 493 19.54 -0.22 13.55
CA ALA A 493 19.55 -1.36 12.63
C ALA A 493 18.74 -2.57 13.11
N ARG A 494 18.44 -2.66 14.42
CA ARG A 494 17.54 -3.67 15.00
C ARG A 494 16.08 -3.19 15.08
N GLY A 495 15.83 -1.90 14.90
CA GLY A 495 14.51 -1.26 14.87
C GLY A 495 13.68 -1.64 13.64
N LEU A 496 12.35 -1.54 13.76
CA LEU A 496 11.40 -1.92 12.71
C LEU A 496 11.17 -0.83 11.65
N GLU A 497 11.58 0.41 11.93
CA GLU A 497 11.34 1.60 11.12
C GLU A 497 12.65 2.41 11.02
N PHE A 498 13.07 2.69 9.78
CA PHE A 498 14.24 3.52 9.50
C PHE A 498 13.77 4.96 9.35
N THR A 499 14.17 5.83 10.28
CA THR A 499 13.82 7.25 10.26
C THR A 499 14.94 8.08 9.60
N TRP A 500 14.59 9.26 9.09
CA TRP A 500 15.56 10.22 8.54
C TRP A 500 16.59 10.70 9.58
N ASP A 501 16.32 10.48 10.87
CA ASP A 501 17.21 10.87 11.96
C ASP A 501 18.58 10.21 11.87
N TYR A 502 18.69 8.96 11.39
CA TYR A 502 19.98 8.28 11.25
C TYR A 502 20.86 8.88 10.16
N ILE A 503 20.25 9.39 9.08
CA ILE A 503 20.98 10.08 8.01
C ILE A 503 21.46 11.43 8.53
N LEU A 504 20.59 12.16 9.24
CA LEU A 504 20.94 13.43 9.87
C LEU A 504 22.04 13.27 10.93
N GLN A 505 22.03 12.20 11.73
CA GLN A 505 23.11 11.86 12.66
C GLN A 505 24.44 11.58 11.94
N GLY A 506 24.40 11.00 10.74
CA GLY A 506 25.59 10.82 9.91
C GLY A 506 26.16 12.14 9.42
N LEU A 507 25.30 13.08 9.00
CA LEU A 507 25.71 14.43 8.61
C LEU A 507 26.24 15.25 9.80
N GLU A 508 25.62 15.10 10.97
CA GLU A 508 26.07 15.68 12.25
C GLU A 508 27.51 15.22 12.59
N ALA A 509 27.79 13.93 12.45
CA ALA A 509 29.13 13.37 12.68
C ALA A 509 30.18 13.96 11.72
N ASN A 510 29.79 14.25 10.48
CA ASN A 510 30.68 14.87 9.50
C ASN A 510 30.97 16.35 9.84
N ALA A 511 29.98 17.09 10.35
CA ALA A 511 30.21 18.43 10.89
C ALA A 511 31.18 18.39 12.08
N ASN A 512 30.99 17.44 13.00
CA ASN A 512 31.86 17.26 14.16
C ASN A 512 33.30 16.88 13.79
N LEU A 513 33.49 16.09 12.73
CA LEU A 513 34.82 15.79 12.18
C LEU A 513 35.55 17.08 11.78
N VAL A 514 34.89 17.93 11.00
CA VAL A 514 35.46 19.19 10.52
C VAL A 514 35.75 20.15 11.69
N LEU A 515 34.83 20.25 12.66
CA LEU A 515 35.02 21.08 13.86
C LEU A 515 36.17 20.58 14.73
N SER A 516 36.30 19.26 14.94
CA SER A 516 37.36 18.66 15.75
C SER A 516 38.74 18.88 15.13
N ILE A 517 38.85 18.73 13.81
CA ILE A 517 40.10 19.04 13.07
C ILE A 517 40.42 20.54 13.16
N SER A 518 39.41 21.40 13.04
CA SER A 518 39.57 22.86 13.18
C SER A 518 40.04 23.24 14.59
N LEU A 519 39.47 22.63 15.63
CA LEU A 519 39.89 22.82 17.02
C LEU A 519 41.33 22.35 17.24
N ALA A 520 41.71 21.21 16.69
CA ALA A 520 43.08 20.71 16.76
C ALA A 520 44.07 21.66 16.04
N ALA A 521 43.67 22.22 14.89
CA ALA A 521 44.46 23.20 14.16
C ALA A 521 44.69 24.47 14.98
N LEU A 522 43.62 25.03 15.56
CA LEU A 522 43.68 26.21 16.42
C LEU A 522 44.51 25.93 17.68
N GLY A 523 44.30 24.78 18.35
CA GLY A 523 45.09 24.35 19.50
C GLY A 523 46.58 24.21 19.18
N SER A 524 46.92 23.71 17.99
CA SER A 524 48.31 23.65 17.52
C SER A 524 48.92 25.05 17.35
N LEU A 525 48.17 26.02 16.82
CA LEU A 525 48.62 27.42 16.73
C LEU A 525 48.78 28.07 18.12
N MET A 526 47.90 27.72 19.06
CA MET A 526 47.92 28.23 20.43
C MET A 526 49.15 27.74 21.20
N TRP A 527 49.34 26.41 21.25
CA TRP A 527 50.24 25.77 22.21
C TRP A 527 51.57 25.32 21.63
N LEU A 528 51.61 24.86 20.38
CA LEU A 528 52.83 24.31 19.78
C LEU A 528 53.63 25.36 19.00
N ARG A 529 52.97 26.37 18.45
CA ARG A 529 53.62 27.40 17.63
C ARG A 529 54.17 28.56 18.45
N LYS A 530 55.49 28.72 18.43
CA LYS A 530 56.23 29.79 19.14
C LYS A 530 56.12 31.16 18.44
N ASN A 531 56.26 31.22 17.11
CA ASN A 531 56.24 32.47 16.35
C ASN A 531 54.87 32.70 15.70
N LYS A 532 54.09 33.64 16.25
CA LYS A 532 52.79 34.08 15.72
C LYS A 532 52.63 35.60 15.87
N PRO A 533 52.01 36.29 14.89
CA PRO A 533 51.80 37.73 14.97
C PRO A 533 50.88 38.08 16.15
N LYS A 534 51.28 39.10 16.93
CA LYS A 534 50.58 39.49 18.17
C LYS A 534 49.10 39.84 17.95
N THR A 535 48.75 40.34 16.76
CA THR A 535 47.37 40.70 16.37
C THR A 535 46.44 39.51 16.20
N LEU A 536 46.96 38.34 15.81
CA LEU A 536 46.14 37.14 15.57
C LEU A 536 45.93 36.29 16.82
N ILE A 537 46.73 36.49 17.87
CA ILE A 537 46.60 35.75 19.14
C ILE A 537 45.18 35.82 19.69
N PRO A 538 44.57 37.00 19.96
CA PRO A 538 43.23 37.05 20.53
C PRO A 538 42.18 36.37 19.64
N ILE A 539 42.32 36.50 18.32
CA ILE A 539 41.41 35.89 17.33
C ILE A 539 41.46 34.35 17.43
N ILE A 540 42.66 33.77 17.53
CA ILE A 540 42.84 32.32 17.67
C ILE A 540 42.16 31.80 18.95
N TYR A 541 42.34 32.50 20.09
CA TYR A 541 41.72 32.10 21.36
C TYR A 541 40.19 32.21 21.34
N VAL A 542 39.65 33.28 20.73
CA VAL A 542 38.19 33.45 20.58
C VAL A 542 37.62 32.34 19.69
N CYS A 543 38.24 32.07 18.54
CA CYS A 543 37.80 31.00 17.64
C CYS A 543 37.85 29.62 18.31
N ALA A 544 38.92 29.33 19.06
CA ALA A 544 39.04 28.08 19.80
C ALA A 544 37.98 27.95 20.90
N GLY A 545 37.69 29.04 21.63
CA GLY A 545 36.63 29.07 22.63
C GLY A 545 35.24 28.85 22.03
N ILE A 546 34.95 29.46 20.87
CA ILE A 546 33.69 29.26 20.14
C ILE A 546 33.53 27.79 19.75
N VAL A 547 34.57 27.16 19.19
CA VAL A 547 34.50 25.75 18.77
C VAL A 547 34.38 24.82 19.98
N ALA A 548 35.12 25.07 21.06
CA ALA A 548 35.06 24.26 22.29
C ALA A 548 33.68 24.31 22.97
N THR A 549 32.98 25.44 22.84
CA THR A 549 31.64 25.61 23.43
C THR A 549 30.49 25.19 22.51
N MET A 550 30.78 24.73 21.28
CA MET A 550 29.75 24.31 20.31
C MET A 550 28.72 23.31 20.87
N PRO A 551 29.11 22.25 21.62
CA PRO A 551 28.12 21.33 22.19
C PRO A 551 27.14 22.00 23.17
N SER A 552 27.56 23.06 23.84
CA SER A 552 26.71 23.83 24.75
C SER A 552 25.80 24.79 23.97
N ILE A 553 26.31 25.39 22.90
CA ILE A 553 25.51 26.22 21.99
C ILE A 553 24.40 25.37 21.35
N THR A 554 24.71 24.16 20.89
CA THR A 554 23.72 23.29 20.23
C THR A 554 22.71 22.72 21.23
N SER A 555 23.12 22.44 22.48
CA SER A 555 22.21 22.16 23.60
C SER A 555 21.23 23.31 23.85
N TYR A 556 21.71 24.55 23.87
CA TYR A 556 20.89 25.75 24.04
C TYR A 556 19.92 25.96 22.87
N LEU A 557 20.36 25.81 21.62
CA LEU A 557 19.48 25.92 20.44
C LEU A 557 18.35 24.89 20.49
N ARG A 558 18.64 23.67 20.95
CA ARG A 558 17.67 22.59 21.08
C ARG A 558 16.64 22.85 22.19
N ARG A 559 17.12 23.17 23.40
CA ARG A 559 16.29 23.25 24.61
C ARG A 559 15.71 24.64 24.86
N GLY A 560 16.49 25.69 24.61
CA GLY A 560 16.10 27.08 24.83
C GLY A 560 15.24 27.65 23.69
N LEU A 561 15.66 27.46 22.44
CA LEU A 561 14.94 28.00 21.27
C LEU A 561 13.99 26.98 20.61
N GLY A 562 13.94 25.74 21.10
CA GLY A 562 13.05 24.69 20.57
C GLY A 562 13.34 24.28 19.14
N TRP A 563 14.59 24.41 18.66
CA TRP A 563 14.92 24.05 17.29
C TRP A 563 14.81 22.53 17.07
N HIS A 564 14.08 22.14 16.02
CA HIS A 564 14.00 20.74 15.59
C HIS A 564 15.35 20.22 15.08
N PHE A 565 15.56 18.91 15.22
CA PHE A 565 16.82 18.23 14.89
C PHE A 565 17.42 18.57 13.50
N PRO A 566 16.66 18.64 12.39
CA PRO A 566 17.22 18.99 11.09
C PRO A 566 17.81 20.42 11.03
N LYS A 567 17.22 21.38 11.75
CA LYS A 567 17.72 22.77 11.78
C LYS A 567 19.04 22.86 12.53
N ILE A 568 19.22 22.05 13.57
CA ILE A 568 20.46 21.98 14.35
C ILE A 568 21.59 21.42 13.49
N VAL A 569 21.34 20.30 12.78
CA VAL A 569 22.34 19.71 11.87
C VAL A 569 22.73 20.69 10.77
N GLY A 570 21.77 21.44 10.21
CA GLY A 570 22.06 22.50 9.24
C GLY A 570 22.95 23.61 9.81
N PHE A 571 22.71 24.03 11.05
CA PHE A 571 23.53 25.02 11.76
C PHE A 571 24.95 24.49 12.04
N GLU A 572 25.09 23.25 12.49
CA GLU A 572 26.40 22.63 12.74
C GLU A 572 27.21 22.46 11.45
N LEU A 573 26.57 22.05 10.35
CA LEU A 573 27.22 21.99 9.04
C LEU A 573 27.71 23.37 8.60
N PHE A 574 26.85 24.40 8.69
CA PHE A 574 27.22 25.76 8.32
C PHE A 574 28.39 26.29 9.16
N THR A 575 28.30 26.16 10.49
CA THR A 575 29.36 26.62 11.41
C THR A 575 30.65 25.84 11.22
N SER A 576 30.59 24.54 10.92
CA SER A 576 31.78 23.73 10.63
C SER A 576 32.55 24.24 9.40
N LEU A 577 31.85 24.61 8.33
CA LEU A 577 32.46 25.16 7.12
C LEU A 577 33.08 26.54 7.37
N VAL A 578 32.37 27.40 8.10
CA VAL A 578 32.87 28.73 8.48
C VAL A 578 34.12 28.60 9.35
N MET A 579 34.10 27.73 10.36
CA MET A 579 35.24 27.52 11.25
C MET A 579 36.42 26.86 10.54
N ALA A 580 36.19 25.96 9.59
CA ALA A 580 37.25 25.39 8.75
C ALA A 580 37.92 26.48 7.90
N PHE A 581 37.14 27.36 7.28
CA PHE A 581 37.66 28.48 6.49
C PHE A 581 38.48 29.45 7.35
N ILE A 582 37.96 29.84 8.52
CA ILE A 582 38.67 30.73 9.46
C ILE A 582 39.96 30.07 9.94
N SER A 583 39.91 28.80 10.32
CA SER A 583 41.09 28.05 10.77
C SER A 583 42.15 27.96 9.69
N TRP A 584 41.74 27.74 8.42
CA TRP A 584 42.65 27.75 7.28
C TRP A 584 43.31 29.12 7.07
N GLN A 585 42.54 30.21 7.13
CA GLN A 585 43.07 31.57 7.00
C GLN A 585 44.06 31.90 8.12
N LEU A 586 43.73 31.57 9.38
CA LEU A 586 44.62 31.78 10.52
C LEU A 586 45.90 30.94 10.41
N PHE A 587 45.78 29.68 9.99
CA PHE A 587 46.92 28.79 9.79
C PHE A 587 47.85 29.30 8.68
N SER A 588 47.28 29.76 7.57
CA SER A 588 48.00 30.37 6.44
C SER A 588 48.67 31.69 6.81
N ALA A 589 47.95 32.57 7.52
CA ALA A 589 48.49 33.85 7.98
C ALA A 589 49.66 33.66 8.96
N CYS A 590 49.63 32.62 9.79
CA CYS A 590 50.76 32.28 10.65
C CYS A 590 51.93 31.63 9.89
N GLN A 591 51.72 31.04 8.70
CA GLN A 591 52.77 30.44 7.87
C GLN A 591 53.58 31.43 7.04
N ARG A 592 53.04 32.62 6.74
CA ARG A 592 53.79 33.65 6.01
C ARG A 592 54.95 34.16 6.88
N PRO A 593 56.18 34.24 6.35
CA PRO A 593 57.28 34.89 7.08
C PRO A 593 56.87 36.34 7.36
N SER A 594 57.09 36.81 8.59
CA SER A 594 56.96 38.23 8.91
C SER A 594 57.95 39.00 8.04
N LEU A 595 57.42 39.81 7.12
CA LEU A 595 58.18 40.82 6.38
C LEU A 595 58.85 41.80 7.35
#